data_AF-A0A093Y6Z2-F1
#
_entry.id   AF-A0A093Y6Z2-F1
#
_cell.length_a   1.000
_cell.length_b   1.000
_cell.length_c   1.000
_cell.angle_alpha   90.00
_cell.angle_beta   90.00
_cell.angle_gamma   90.00
#
_symmetry.space_group_name_H-M   'P 1'
#
loop_
_entity.id
_entity.type
_entity.pdbx_description
1 polymer ?
#
loop_
_entity_poly.entity_id
_entity_poly.type
_entity_poly.pdbx_seq_one_letter_code
_entity_poly.pdbx_strand_id
1 'polypeptide(L)'
;MYGSKPYSPTASHTAVLMVVQPNNFNIADERPIEYALWNWTDNNGDDNPIPIYRIEWQLVIQYTKLTQTGELLFFPPENGGSREVQPVEISVIYHRAGYEPHEYSEDIDGKEIRIRLELSRAIKCPSILGHITTIKKVQEALTVPGTLERWLTTERADSIRRTFVEIRSLEHFISSKNPVRNAELAENYILKPASLEGGGNNIYGADIYAFLKTLSAEATEKSAYILMQRIRSPMDVYGMLMSSSRGVVVDEVVSELGIFGGCLWERKESSSEGERCQVIENRVVGWSFKTKEVSVDEMSVVKGYGCFDTPFLVD
;
A
#
# COMPACT_ATOMS: atom_id res chain seq x y z
N MET A 1 8.12 -27.04 11.93
CA MET A 1 7.04 -26.80 10.94
C MET A 1 6.34 -25.50 11.29
N TYR A 2 6.17 -24.60 10.33
CA TYR A 2 5.37 -23.39 10.49
C TYR A 2 3.90 -23.74 10.77
N GLY A 3 3.32 -23.02 11.73
CA GLY A 3 1.92 -23.13 12.11
C GLY A 3 1.60 -24.32 13.02
N SER A 4 0.56 -24.14 13.84
CA SER A 4 -0.21 -25.24 14.43
C SER A 4 -0.80 -26.12 13.32
N LYS A 5 -1.25 -27.32 13.67
CA LYS A 5 -2.04 -28.19 12.78
C LYS A 5 -3.14 -27.36 12.07
N PRO A 6 -3.38 -27.56 10.77
CA PRO A 6 -4.47 -26.89 10.06
C PRO A 6 -5.80 -27.03 10.81
N TYR A 7 -6.64 -26.00 10.79
CA TYR A 7 -7.97 -26.08 11.39
C TYR A 7 -8.87 -27.05 10.59
N SER A 8 -8.73 -27.04 9.28
CA SER A 8 -9.40 -27.98 8.39
C SER A 8 -8.72 -29.35 8.43
N PRO A 9 -9.45 -30.43 8.76
CA PRO A 9 -8.87 -31.78 8.80
C PRO A 9 -8.53 -32.32 7.41
N THR A 10 -9.01 -31.67 6.33
CA THR A 10 -8.71 -32.08 4.96
C THR A 10 -7.44 -31.41 4.41
N ALA A 11 -6.92 -30.37 5.08
CA ALA A 11 -5.74 -29.66 4.64
C ALA A 11 -4.47 -30.40 5.04
N SER A 12 -3.50 -30.42 4.13
CA SER A 12 -2.21 -31.08 4.34
C SER A 12 -1.31 -30.31 5.32
N HIS A 13 -1.22 -28.99 5.16
CA HIS A 13 -0.48 -28.07 6.02
C HIS A 13 -1.05 -26.64 5.94
N THR A 14 -0.41 -25.70 6.65
CA THR A 14 -0.72 -24.27 6.53
C THR A 14 0.34 -23.56 5.70
N ALA A 15 -0.06 -22.51 4.99
CA ALA A 15 0.84 -21.71 4.16
C ALA A 15 0.47 -20.21 4.13
N VAL A 16 1.38 -19.41 3.60
CA VAL A 16 1.14 -18.04 3.13
C VAL A 16 0.70 -18.09 1.67
N LEU A 17 -0.29 -17.27 1.29
CA LEU A 17 -0.68 -17.04 -0.10
C LEU A 17 -0.30 -15.62 -0.51
N MET A 18 0.66 -15.48 -1.42
CA MET A 18 0.97 -14.20 -2.08
C MET A 18 0.09 -14.04 -3.30
N VAL A 19 -0.80 -13.05 -3.28
CA VAL A 19 -1.70 -12.74 -4.39
C VAL A 19 -1.12 -11.61 -5.21
N VAL A 20 -0.84 -11.84 -6.49
CA VAL A 20 -0.03 -10.95 -7.35
C VAL A 20 -0.76 -10.54 -8.63
N GLN A 21 -0.34 -9.45 -9.24
CA GLN A 21 -0.85 -9.01 -10.54
C GLN A 21 -0.38 -9.98 -11.65
N PRO A 22 -1.17 -10.19 -12.72
CA PRO A 22 -0.69 -10.89 -13.91
C PRO A 22 0.42 -10.07 -14.59
N ASN A 23 1.38 -10.75 -15.24
CA ASN A 23 2.50 -10.11 -15.95
C ASN A 23 3.31 -9.12 -15.09
N ASN A 24 3.45 -9.41 -13.80
CA ASN A 24 4.16 -8.54 -12.87
C ASN A 24 5.66 -8.45 -13.16
N PHE A 25 6.10 -7.28 -13.61
CA PHE A 25 7.52 -6.99 -13.87
C PHE A 25 8.31 -6.73 -12.58
N ASN A 26 7.65 -6.41 -11.46
CA ASN A 26 8.28 -6.21 -10.15
C ASN A 26 8.44 -7.51 -9.35
N ILE A 27 8.45 -8.67 -10.03
CA ILE A 27 8.66 -9.98 -9.41
C ILE A 27 10.03 -10.08 -8.68
N ALA A 28 11.01 -9.27 -9.08
CA ALA A 28 12.32 -9.21 -8.43
C ALA A 28 12.26 -8.65 -6.99
N ASP A 29 11.23 -7.88 -6.66
CA ASP A 29 10.95 -7.42 -5.29
C ASP A 29 10.15 -8.45 -4.48
N GLU A 30 9.38 -9.31 -5.15
CA GLU A 30 8.49 -10.31 -4.51
C GLU A 30 9.22 -11.60 -4.15
N ARG A 31 10.04 -12.12 -5.06
CA ARG A 31 10.76 -13.39 -4.86
C ARG A 31 11.67 -13.41 -3.63
N PRO A 32 12.39 -12.33 -3.28
CA PRO A 32 13.17 -12.29 -2.04
C PRO A 32 12.33 -12.57 -0.78
N ILE A 33 11.05 -12.17 -0.75
CA ILE A 33 10.14 -12.47 0.36
C ILE A 33 9.85 -13.96 0.43
N GLU A 34 9.58 -14.59 -0.72
CA GLU A 34 9.36 -16.04 -0.80
C GLU A 34 10.60 -16.81 -0.34
N TYR A 35 11.79 -16.39 -0.76
CA TYR A 35 13.05 -17.02 -0.36
C TYR A 35 13.35 -16.84 1.13
N ALA A 36 13.06 -15.67 1.70
CA ALA A 36 13.22 -15.42 3.12
C ALA A 36 12.30 -16.30 3.97
N LEU A 37 11.07 -16.55 3.51
CA LEU A 37 10.14 -17.46 4.18
C LEU A 37 10.56 -18.92 4.02
N TRP A 38 11.03 -19.33 2.85
CA TRP A 38 11.51 -20.69 2.61
C TRP A 38 12.75 -21.02 3.44
N ASN A 39 13.68 -20.07 3.57
CA ASN A 39 14.90 -20.21 4.36
C ASN A 39 14.73 -19.74 5.81
N TRP A 40 13.49 -19.68 6.31
CA TRP A 40 13.23 -19.17 7.64
C TRP A 40 13.82 -20.09 8.72
N THR A 41 14.58 -19.49 9.63
CA THR A 41 15.10 -20.14 10.83
C THR A 41 14.35 -19.58 12.02
N ASP A 42 13.84 -20.45 12.90
CA ASP A 42 13.10 -19.98 14.07
C ASP A 42 14.04 -19.44 15.19
N ASN A 43 13.43 -18.95 16.27
CA ASN A 43 14.18 -18.34 17.38
C ASN A 43 15.14 -19.31 18.10
N ASN A 44 15.00 -20.62 17.88
CA ASN A 44 15.90 -21.63 18.45
C ASN A 44 17.08 -21.94 17.52
N GLY A 45 17.13 -21.34 16.33
CA GLY A 45 18.15 -21.61 15.32
C GLY A 45 17.84 -22.83 14.44
N ASP A 46 16.63 -23.38 14.53
CA ASP A 46 16.21 -24.53 13.73
C ASP A 46 15.61 -24.08 12.39
N ASP A 47 16.02 -24.73 11.31
CA ASP A 47 15.44 -24.51 9.98
C ASP A 47 13.96 -24.91 10.00
N ASN A 48 13.11 -23.91 9.81
CA ASN A 48 11.67 -24.07 9.85
C ASN A 48 11.02 -23.30 8.69
N PRO A 49 11.12 -23.83 7.46
CA PRO A 49 10.54 -23.21 6.27
C PRO A 49 9.08 -22.85 6.48
N ILE A 50 8.72 -21.64 6.04
CA ILE A 50 7.34 -21.15 6.01
C ILE A 50 6.84 -21.35 4.57
N PRO A 51 5.93 -22.32 4.32
CA PRO A 51 5.43 -22.56 2.97
C PRO A 51 4.70 -21.34 2.44
N ILE A 52 5.01 -20.97 1.19
CA ILE A 52 4.38 -19.85 0.49
C ILE A 52 4.02 -20.27 -0.93
N TYR A 53 2.82 -19.89 -1.36
CA TYR A 53 2.35 -20.09 -2.72
C TYR A 53 2.03 -18.74 -3.35
N ARG A 54 2.27 -18.63 -4.67
CA ARG A 54 1.94 -17.46 -5.46
C ARG A 54 0.74 -17.76 -6.35
N ILE A 55 -0.22 -16.85 -6.41
CA ILE A 55 -1.35 -16.93 -7.34
C ILE A 55 -1.68 -15.57 -7.94
N GLU A 56 -1.98 -15.56 -9.23
CA GLU A 56 -2.45 -14.35 -9.90
C GLU A 56 -3.87 -14.00 -9.45
N TRP A 57 -4.14 -12.70 -9.29
CA TRP A 57 -5.39 -12.15 -8.77
C TRP A 57 -6.63 -12.80 -9.41
N GLN A 58 -6.69 -12.84 -10.74
CA GLN A 58 -7.82 -13.36 -11.51
C GLN A 58 -8.04 -14.88 -11.38
N LEU A 59 -7.06 -15.61 -10.83
CA LEU A 59 -7.15 -17.08 -10.65
C LEU A 59 -7.61 -17.47 -9.24
N VAL A 60 -7.71 -16.52 -8.30
CA VAL A 60 -8.04 -16.81 -6.89
C VAL A 60 -9.34 -17.60 -6.77
N ILE A 61 -10.39 -17.23 -7.51
CA ILE A 61 -11.69 -17.93 -7.43
C ILE A 61 -11.60 -19.38 -7.89
N GLN A 62 -10.78 -19.65 -8.90
CA GLN A 62 -10.62 -20.97 -9.49
C GLN A 62 -9.88 -21.94 -8.55
N TYR A 63 -8.84 -21.46 -7.87
CA TYR A 63 -7.93 -22.31 -7.08
C TYR A 63 -8.12 -22.18 -5.57
N THR A 64 -9.16 -21.47 -5.12
CA THR A 64 -9.49 -21.40 -3.69
C THR A 64 -10.94 -21.79 -3.40
N LYS A 65 -11.16 -22.32 -2.21
CA LYS A 65 -12.50 -22.59 -1.65
C LYS A 65 -12.56 -22.10 -0.21
N LEU A 66 -13.56 -21.28 0.09
CA LEU A 66 -13.88 -20.89 1.46
C LEU A 66 -14.81 -21.94 2.09
N THR A 67 -14.46 -22.46 3.27
CA THR A 67 -15.34 -23.35 4.04
C THR A 67 -16.44 -22.56 4.74
N GLN A 68 -17.45 -23.26 5.29
CA GLN A 68 -18.50 -22.63 6.09
C GLN A 68 -17.97 -22.05 7.42
N THR A 69 -16.89 -22.60 7.94
CA THR A 69 -16.20 -22.18 9.17
C THR A 69 -15.16 -21.09 8.93
N GLY A 70 -14.84 -20.79 7.67
CA GLY A 70 -14.03 -19.65 7.24
C GLY A 70 -12.57 -19.98 6.90
N GLU A 71 -12.15 -21.25 6.91
CA GLU A 71 -10.84 -21.64 6.39
C GLU A 71 -10.77 -21.42 4.88
N LEU A 72 -9.67 -20.84 4.39
CA LEU A 72 -9.41 -20.69 2.96
C LEU A 72 -8.54 -21.85 2.48
N LEU A 73 -9.13 -22.75 1.69
CA LEU A 73 -8.45 -23.89 1.11
C LEU A 73 -7.92 -23.53 -0.27
N PHE A 74 -6.61 -23.67 -0.47
CA PHE A 74 -5.93 -23.46 -1.73
C PHE A 74 -5.58 -24.80 -2.40
N PHE A 75 -5.74 -24.88 -3.70
CA PHE A 75 -5.46 -26.07 -4.52
C PHE A 75 -4.33 -25.73 -5.49
N PRO A 76 -3.05 -26.04 -5.17
CA PRO A 76 -1.92 -25.66 -6.00
C PRO A 76 -2.04 -26.17 -7.45
N PRO A 77 -1.82 -25.31 -8.48
CA PRO A 77 -1.94 -25.71 -9.89
C PRO A 77 -0.98 -26.84 -10.31
N GLU A 78 0.21 -26.88 -9.71
CA GLU A 78 1.25 -27.90 -9.91
C GLU A 78 0.79 -29.32 -9.55
N ASN A 79 -0.29 -29.45 -8.77
CA ASN A 79 -0.94 -30.73 -8.49
C ASN A 79 -2.10 -31.04 -9.46
N GLY A 80 -2.09 -30.44 -10.65
CA GLY A 80 -3.08 -30.63 -11.71
C GLY A 80 -4.41 -29.90 -11.49
N GLY A 81 -4.50 -29.01 -10.50
CA GLY A 81 -5.71 -28.23 -10.18
C GLY A 81 -6.94 -29.07 -9.82
N SER A 82 -6.78 -30.39 -9.68
CA SER A 82 -7.86 -31.31 -9.34
C SER A 82 -8.23 -31.14 -7.87
N ARG A 83 -9.54 -31.04 -7.60
CA ARG A 83 -10.11 -31.02 -6.23
C ARG A 83 -9.97 -32.37 -5.52
N GLU A 84 -9.39 -33.37 -6.18
CA GLU A 84 -9.09 -34.70 -5.63
C GLU A 84 -7.76 -34.73 -4.85
N VAL A 85 -6.91 -33.71 -4.99
CA VAL A 85 -5.68 -33.58 -4.20
C VAL A 85 -5.96 -32.84 -2.89
N GLN A 86 -5.27 -33.24 -1.82
CA GLN A 86 -5.39 -32.56 -0.52
C GLN A 86 -5.05 -31.07 -0.65
N PRO A 87 -5.95 -30.16 -0.22
CA PRO A 87 -5.68 -28.73 -0.26
C PRO A 87 -4.63 -28.31 0.78
N VAL A 88 -4.22 -27.05 0.65
CA VAL A 88 -3.42 -26.30 1.60
C VAL A 88 -4.34 -25.31 2.32
N GLU A 89 -4.22 -25.17 3.64
CA GLU A 89 -4.95 -24.13 4.36
C GLU A 89 -4.15 -22.82 4.40
N ILE A 90 -4.74 -21.73 3.93
CA ILE A 90 -4.08 -20.43 3.93
C ILE A 90 -4.25 -19.76 5.28
N SER A 91 -3.13 -19.48 5.93
CA SER A 91 -3.06 -18.82 7.24
C SER A 91 -2.85 -17.30 7.11
N VAL A 92 -2.15 -16.87 6.06
CA VAL A 92 -1.85 -15.46 5.78
C VAL A 92 -2.04 -15.20 4.28
N ILE A 93 -2.71 -14.10 3.95
CA ILE A 93 -2.85 -13.59 2.59
C ILE A 93 -1.99 -12.33 2.50
N TYR A 94 -0.97 -12.36 1.65
CA TYR A 94 -0.09 -11.23 1.39
C TYR A 94 -0.44 -10.61 0.04
N HIS A 95 -1.01 -9.41 0.07
CA HIS A 95 -1.48 -8.73 -1.13
C HIS A 95 -0.35 -8.00 -1.84
N ARG A 96 -0.15 -8.37 -3.11
CA ARG A 96 0.66 -7.69 -4.13
C ARG A 96 -0.19 -7.38 -5.38
N ALA A 97 -1.51 -7.34 -5.17
CA ALA A 97 -2.57 -7.11 -6.14
C ALA A 97 -3.85 -6.71 -5.41
N GLY A 98 -4.86 -6.27 -6.17
CA GLY A 98 -6.16 -5.86 -5.68
C GLY A 98 -6.17 -4.43 -5.12
N TYR A 99 -5.30 -3.56 -5.62
CA TYR A 99 -5.23 -2.13 -5.27
C TYR A 99 -5.50 -1.20 -6.45
N GLU A 100 -5.55 -1.71 -7.69
CA GLU A 100 -5.89 -0.93 -8.87
C GLU A 100 -7.36 -1.11 -9.28
N PRO A 101 -8.04 -0.05 -9.76
CA PRO A 101 -9.45 -0.14 -10.17
C PRO A 101 -9.73 -1.21 -11.24
N HIS A 102 -8.80 -1.41 -12.18
CA HIS A 102 -8.97 -2.35 -13.29
C HIS A 102 -9.03 -3.81 -12.80
N GLU A 103 -8.41 -4.12 -11.65
CA GLU A 103 -8.45 -5.46 -11.04
C GLU A 103 -9.84 -5.83 -10.48
N TYR A 104 -10.74 -4.84 -10.39
CA TYR A 104 -12.13 -4.99 -9.94
C TYR A 104 -13.14 -4.87 -11.08
N SER A 105 -12.70 -5.02 -12.32
CA SER A 105 -13.59 -5.09 -13.47
C SER A 105 -14.48 -6.33 -13.41
N GLU A 106 -15.64 -6.25 -14.08
CA GLU A 106 -16.64 -7.32 -14.05
C GLU A 106 -16.17 -8.59 -14.78
N ASP A 107 -15.17 -8.51 -15.67
CA ASP A 107 -14.55 -9.68 -16.33
C ASP A 107 -13.54 -10.43 -15.45
N ILE A 108 -13.05 -9.79 -14.38
CA ILE A 108 -12.07 -10.38 -13.45
C ILE A 108 -12.75 -10.91 -12.17
N ASP A 109 -14.02 -10.55 -11.93
CA ASP A 109 -14.74 -10.83 -10.67
C ASP A 109 -14.01 -10.30 -9.42
N GLY A 110 -13.27 -9.18 -9.54
CA GLY A 110 -12.39 -8.70 -8.47
C GLY A 110 -13.08 -8.40 -7.14
N LYS A 111 -14.36 -8.00 -7.17
CA LYS A 111 -15.18 -7.84 -5.97
C LYS A 111 -15.36 -9.17 -5.23
N GLU A 112 -15.70 -10.23 -5.96
CA GLU A 112 -15.88 -11.58 -5.41
C GLU A 112 -14.56 -12.16 -4.93
N ILE A 113 -13.45 -11.93 -5.65
CA ILE A 113 -12.10 -12.27 -5.19
C ILE A 113 -11.82 -11.64 -3.83
N ARG A 114 -12.00 -10.32 -3.72
CA ARG A 114 -11.72 -9.61 -2.48
C ARG A 114 -12.62 -10.07 -1.34
N ILE A 115 -13.92 -10.26 -1.59
CA ILE A 115 -14.87 -10.76 -0.59
C ILE A 115 -14.44 -12.13 -0.06
N ARG A 116 -14.09 -13.08 -0.94
CA ARG A 116 -13.64 -14.42 -0.53
C ARG A 116 -12.41 -14.37 0.36
N LEU A 117 -11.41 -13.58 -0.02
CA LEU A 117 -10.17 -13.43 0.74
C LEU A 117 -10.45 -12.80 2.12
N GLU A 118 -11.25 -11.73 2.18
CA GLU A 118 -11.54 -11.01 3.43
C GLU A 118 -12.42 -11.81 4.40
N LEU A 119 -13.41 -12.55 3.89
CA LEU A 119 -14.28 -13.43 4.70
C LEU A 119 -13.55 -14.63 5.28
N SER A 120 -12.36 -14.97 4.77
CA SER A 120 -11.55 -16.03 5.35
C SER A 120 -10.97 -15.65 6.71
N ARG A 121 -10.68 -16.68 7.51
CA ARG A 121 -9.97 -16.56 8.80
C ARG A 121 -8.49 -16.24 8.65
N ALA A 122 -7.94 -16.33 7.44
CA ALA A 122 -6.55 -15.98 7.18
C ALA A 122 -6.28 -14.53 7.62
N ILE A 123 -5.07 -14.26 8.08
CA ILE A 123 -4.61 -12.90 8.37
C ILE A 123 -4.35 -12.19 7.04
N LYS A 124 -4.95 -11.03 6.82
CA LYS A 124 -4.76 -10.25 5.58
C LYS A 124 -3.68 -9.21 5.80
N CYS A 125 -2.77 -9.09 4.84
CA CYS A 125 -1.71 -8.08 4.82
C CYS A 125 -1.78 -7.28 3.50
N PRO A 126 -2.46 -6.11 3.50
CA PRO A 126 -3.36 -5.60 4.54
C PRO A 126 -4.79 -6.17 4.42
N SER A 127 -5.58 -6.08 5.50
CA SER A 127 -7.04 -6.26 5.44
C SER A 127 -7.73 -5.14 4.67
N ILE A 128 -9.02 -5.28 4.36
CA ILE A 128 -9.79 -4.24 3.67
C ILE A 128 -9.83 -2.93 4.47
N LEU A 129 -9.91 -3.01 5.79
CA LEU A 129 -9.86 -1.82 6.64
C LEU A 129 -8.45 -1.18 6.62
N GLY A 130 -7.39 -2.00 6.65
CA GLY A 130 -6.02 -1.51 6.49
C GLY A 130 -5.79 -0.87 5.12
N HIS A 131 -6.34 -1.44 4.06
CA HIS A 131 -6.31 -0.85 2.73
C HIS A 131 -7.07 0.48 2.67
N ILE A 132 -8.23 0.61 3.33
CA ILE A 132 -8.93 1.90 3.38
C ILE A 132 -8.10 2.98 4.10
N THR A 133 -7.22 2.62 5.04
CA THR A 133 -6.36 3.61 5.71
C THR A 133 -5.26 4.21 4.83
N THR A 134 -4.94 3.59 3.68
CA THR A 134 -3.91 4.09 2.77
C THR A 134 -4.44 5.17 1.81
N ILE A 135 -5.77 5.36 1.75
CA ILE A 135 -6.38 6.39 0.89
C ILE A 135 -6.01 7.80 1.35
N LYS A 136 -5.81 8.71 0.40
CA LYS A 136 -5.36 10.07 0.69
C LYS A 136 -6.41 10.89 1.47
N LYS A 137 -7.69 10.51 1.39
CA LYS A 137 -8.74 11.12 2.21
C LYS A 137 -8.54 10.86 3.70
N VAL A 138 -8.07 9.67 4.08
CA VAL A 138 -7.73 9.36 5.47
C VAL A 138 -6.51 10.17 5.89
N GLN A 139 -5.50 10.29 5.03
CA GLN A 139 -4.35 11.16 5.28
C GLN A 139 -4.79 12.61 5.56
N GLU A 140 -5.68 13.18 4.74
CA GLU A 140 -6.25 14.52 4.96
C GLU A 140 -7.00 14.61 6.30
N ALA A 141 -7.89 13.66 6.58
CA ALA A 141 -8.66 13.64 7.82
C ALA A 141 -7.77 13.62 9.07
N LEU A 142 -6.65 12.90 9.04
CA LEU A 142 -5.69 12.84 10.16
C LEU A 142 -5.01 14.19 10.44
N THR A 143 -4.97 15.12 9.48
CA THR A 143 -4.40 16.46 9.69
C THR A 143 -5.33 17.39 10.47
N VAL A 144 -6.62 17.07 10.59
CA VAL A 144 -7.60 17.90 11.30
C VAL A 144 -7.28 17.91 12.80
N PRO A 145 -7.19 19.10 13.45
CA PRO A 145 -6.88 19.21 14.88
C PRO A 145 -7.78 18.33 15.77
N GLY A 146 -7.18 17.64 16.73
CA GLY A 146 -7.89 16.72 17.64
C GLY A 146 -8.12 15.30 17.09
N THR A 147 -7.84 15.05 15.80
CA THR A 147 -8.11 13.75 15.18
C THR A 147 -7.13 12.66 15.62
N LEU A 148 -5.84 13.01 15.72
CA LEU A 148 -4.78 12.09 16.16
C LEU A 148 -4.95 11.71 17.64
N GLU A 149 -5.37 12.68 18.46
CA GLU A 149 -5.56 12.53 19.91
C GLU A 149 -6.66 11.53 20.27
N ARG A 150 -7.54 11.17 19.33
CA ARG A 150 -8.50 10.08 19.51
C ARG A 150 -7.81 8.71 19.66
N TRP A 151 -6.58 8.58 19.16
CA TRP A 151 -5.86 7.31 19.06
C TRP A 151 -4.49 7.34 19.75
N LEU A 152 -3.94 8.52 20.01
CA LEU A 152 -2.57 8.72 20.47
C LEU A 152 -2.53 9.71 21.64
N THR A 153 -1.48 9.61 22.46
CA THR A 153 -1.17 10.67 23.43
C THR A 153 -0.78 11.95 22.70
N THR A 154 -0.94 13.09 23.36
CA THR A 154 -0.61 14.40 22.79
C THR A 154 0.84 14.47 22.31
N GLU A 155 1.79 13.89 23.04
CA GLU A 155 3.22 13.91 22.68
C GLU A 155 3.48 13.14 21.38
N ARG A 156 2.83 11.98 21.19
CA ARG A 156 2.94 11.18 19.97
C ARG A 156 2.23 11.88 18.80
N ALA A 157 1.05 12.44 19.05
CA ALA A 157 0.30 13.21 18.07
C ALA A 157 1.12 14.41 17.57
N ASP A 158 1.79 15.14 18.47
CA ASP A 158 2.67 16.25 18.13
C ASP A 158 3.89 15.82 17.31
N SER A 159 4.52 14.70 17.67
CA SER A 159 5.65 14.15 16.90
C SER A 159 5.25 13.80 15.46
N ILE A 160 4.08 13.19 15.27
CA ILE A 160 3.56 12.87 13.93
C ILE A 160 3.14 14.14 13.18
N ARG A 161 2.47 15.07 13.86
CA ARG A 161 2.01 16.32 13.25
C ARG A 161 3.15 17.17 12.69
N ARG A 162 4.35 17.11 13.29
CA ARG A 162 5.55 17.77 12.77
C ARG A 162 5.98 17.26 11.38
N THR A 163 5.55 16.07 10.96
CA THR A 163 5.85 15.53 9.63
C THR A 163 4.77 15.89 8.60
N PHE A 164 3.69 16.55 9.00
CA PHE A 164 2.60 16.91 8.09
C PHE A 164 2.95 18.17 7.31
N VAL A 165 2.54 18.18 6.04
CA VAL A 165 2.34 19.42 5.28
C VAL A 165 0.86 19.79 5.32
N GLU A 166 0.53 20.96 4.81
CA GLU A 166 -0.86 21.35 4.67
C GLU A 166 -1.60 20.44 3.66
N ILE A 167 -2.71 19.83 4.12
CA ILE A 167 -3.62 19.03 3.29
C ILE A 167 -5.04 19.54 3.53
N ARG A 168 -5.81 19.79 2.47
CA ARG A 168 -7.21 20.22 2.56
C ARG A 168 -8.10 19.50 1.56
N SER A 169 -9.37 19.34 1.89
CA SER A 169 -10.38 18.99 0.90
C SER A 169 -10.52 20.08 -0.16
N LEU A 170 -10.79 19.68 -1.40
CA LEU A 170 -11.00 20.63 -2.49
C LEU A 170 -12.26 21.50 -2.28
N GLU A 171 -13.28 20.98 -1.59
CA GLU A 171 -14.50 21.74 -1.28
C GLU A 171 -14.25 22.90 -0.30
N HIS A 172 -13.53 22.65 0.80
CA HIS A 172 -13.12 23.69 1.73
C HIS A 172 -12.22 24.71 1.03
N PHE A 173 -11.36 24.23 0.13
CA PHE A 173 -10.50 25.06 -0.67
C PHE A 173 -11.29 26.03 -1.57
N ILE A 174 -12.28 25.55 -2.33
CA ILE A 174 -13.10 26.37 -3.25
C ILE A 174 -14.01 27.37 -2.51
N SER A 175 -14.53 26.98 -1.35
CA SER A 175 -15.45 27.82 -0.55
C SER A 175 -14.72 28.94 0.20
N SER A 176 -13.47 28.73 0.58
CA SER A 176 -12.61 29.80 1.12
C SER A 176 -12.21 30.76 -0.01
N LYS A 177 -12.37 32.08 0.17
CA LYS A 177 -11.96 33.11 -0.82
C LYS A 177 -10.42 33.23 -0.92
N ASN A 178 -9.70 32.15 -1.26
CA ASN A 178 -8.24 32.05 -1.25
C ASN A 178 -7.76 30.94 -2.24
N PRO A 179 -6.46 30.72 -2.50
CA PRO A 179 -5.56 31.51 -3.36
C PRO A 179 -5.29 30.88 -4.77
N VAL A 180 -5.84 29.73 -5.13
CA VAL A 180 -5.53 28.98 -6.39
C VAL A 180 -6.39 29.44 -7.58
N ARG A 181 -7.06 30.60 -7.46
CA ARG A 181 -7.53 31.34 -8.66
C ARG A 181 -6.37 32.03 -9.39
N ASN A 182 -5.18 32.07 -8.79
CA ASN A 182 -3.95 32.51 -9.41
C ASN A 182 -3.05 31.28 -9.68
N ALA A 183 -2.56 31.17 -10.90
CA ALA A 183 -1.66 30.11 -11.33
C ALA A 183 -0.37 30.04 -10.49
N GLU A 184 0.18 31.18 -10.07
CA GLU A 184 1.40 31.24 -9.24
C GLU A 184 1.21 30.56 -7.88
N LEU A 185 0.02 30.67 -7.30
CA LEU A 185 -0.28 30.06 -6.01
C LEU A 185 -0.57 28.56 -6.17
N ALA A 186 -1.03 28.13 -7.34
CA ALA A 186 -1.25 26.72 -7.69
C ALA A 186 0.07 25.91 -7.70
N GLU A 187 1.19 26.52 -8.08
CA GLU A 187 2.52 25.89 -8.09
C GLU A 187 2.97 25.37 -6.71
N ASN A 188 2.43 25.95 -5.63
CA ASN A 188 2.72 25.51 -4.27
C ASN A 188 1.91 24.30 -3.83
N TYR A 189 1.08 23.73 -4.70
CA TYR A 189 0.20 22.60 -4.37
C TYR A 189 0.27 21.49 -5.42
N ILE A 190 -0.22 20.33 -5.01
CA ILE A 190 -0.44 19.14 -5.82
C ILE A 190 -1.88 18.72 -5.56
N LEU A 191 -2.68 18.59 -6.63
CA LEU A 191 -4.03 18.06 -6.54
C LEU A 191 -3.96 16.54 -6.75
N LYS A 192 -4.55 15.78 -5.84
CA LYS A 192 -4.47 14.31 -5.85
C LYS A 192 -5.87 13.69 -5.79
N PRO A 193 -6.19 12.72 -6.67
CA PRO A 193 -7.36 11.87 -6.50
C PRO A 193 -7.28 11.15 -5.16
N ALA A 194 -8.37 11.21 -4.41
CA ALA A 194 -8.43 10.78 -3.02
C ALA A 194 -8.44 9.25 -2.86
N SER A 195 -8.95 8.52 -3.87
CA SER A 195 -9.18 7.07 -3.84
C SER A 195 -8.19 6.24 -4.68
N LEU A 196 -7.27 6.86 -5.41
CA LEU A 196 -6.33 6.15 -6.29
C LEU A 196 -4.93 6.05 -5.67
N GLU A 197 -4.24 4.94 -5.92
CA GLU A 197 -2.85 4.68 -5.50
C GLU A 197 -1.94 4.44 -6.72
N GLY A 198 -0.68 4.04 -6.51
CA GLY A 198 0.20 3.57 -7.59
C GLY A 198 0.91 4.64 -8.46
N GLY A 199 0.85 5.93 -8.09
CA GLY A 199 1.43 7.03 -8.89
C GLY A 199 0.73 7.22 -10.25
N GLY A 200 1.04 8.27 -11.02
CA GLY A 200 0.39 8.51 -12.33
C GLY A 200 -0.85 9.41 -12.28
N ASN A 201 -1.35 9.74 -11.09
CA ASN A 201 -2.71 10.25 -10.92
C ASN A 201 -2.75 11.70 -10.42
N ASN A 202 -1.62 12.32 -10.12
CA ASN A 202 -1.57 13.66 -9.53
C ASN A 202 -1.61 14.74 -10.63
N ILE A 203 -2.11 15.92 -10.27
CA ILE A 203 -2.14 17.11 -11.13
C ILE A 203 -1.29 18.19 -10.46
N TYR A 204 -0.40 18.83 -11.21
CA TYR A 204 0.65 19.72 -10.69
C TYR A 204 0.51 21.15 -11.22
N GLY A 205 0.87 22.12 -10.38
CA GLY A 205 1.07 23.51 -10.78
C GLY A 205 -0.08 24.14 -11.59
N ALA A 206 0.25 24.71 -12.75
CA ALA A 206 -0.70 25.42 -13.59
C ALA A 206 -1.85 24.52 -14.11
N ASP A 207 -1.61 23.21 -14.24
CA ASP A 207 -2.63 22.25 -14.68
C ASP A 207 -3.75 22.09 -13.65
N ILE A 208 -3.46 22.35 -12.37
CA ILE A 208 -4.50 22.38 -11.32
C ILE A 208 -5.55 23.42 -11.69
N TYR A 209 -5.12 24.62 -12.07
CA TYR A 209 -6.06 25.69 -12.40
C TYR A 209 -6.90 25.37 -13.65
N ALA A 210 -6.30 24.75 -14.66
CA ALA A 210 -7.02 24.31 -15.85
C ALA A 210 -8.04 23.20 -15.50
N PHE A 211 -7.63 22.21 -14.71
CA PHE A 211 -8.48 21.11 -14.27
C PHE A 211 -9.65 21.57 -13.39
N LEU A 212 -9.43 22.53 -12.49
CA LEU A 212 -10.50 23.06 -11.65
C LEU A 212 -11.63 23.73 -12.47
N LYS A 213 -11.35 24.21 -13.69
CA LYS A 213 -12.37 24.75 -14.59
C LYS A 213 -13.19 23.67 -15.29
N THR A 214 -12.66 22.45 -15.41
CA THR A 214 -13.37 21.33 -16.04
C THR A 214 -14.27 20.60 -15.06
N LEU A 215 -14.00 20.69 -13.75
CA LEU A 215 -14.85 20.11 -12.74
C LEU A 215 -16.25 20.73 -12.75
N SER A 216 -17.27 19.88 -12.68
CA SER A 216 -18.65 20.35 -12.60
C SER A 216 -18.89 21.11 -11.29
N ALA A 217 -20.03 21.82 -11.21
CA ALA A 217 -20.42 22.48 -9.99
C ALA A 217 -20.74 21.48 -8.85
N GLU A 218 -20.93 20.21 -9.16
CA GLU A 218 -21.36 19.18 -8.21
C GLU A 218 -20.34 18.92 -7.10
N ALA A 219 -20.85 18.76 -5.88
CA ALA A 219 -20.01 18.52 -4.70
C ALA A 219 -19.30 17.15 -4.75
N THR A 220 -19.93 16.16 -5.39
CA THR A 220 -19.44 14.78 -5.45
C THR A 220 -18.10 14.68 -6.18
N GLU A 221 -17.96 15.30 -7.34
CA GLU A 221 -16.69 15.30 -8.09
C GLU A 221 -15.57 16.02 -7.34
N LYS A 222 -15.89 17.13 -6.66
CA LYS A 222 -14.91 17.88 -5.85
C LYS A 222 -14.44 17.10 -4.64
N SER A 223 -15.32 16.30 -4.02
CA SER A 223 -15.00 15.47 -2.86
C SER A 223 -14.00 14.34 -3.18
N ALA A 224 -13.85 13.99 -4.46
CA ALA A 224 -12.92 12.97 -4.94
C ALA A 224 -11.45 13.43 -4.97
N TYR A 225 -11.15 14.69 -4.63
CA TYR A 225 -9.80 15.24 -4.65
C TYR A 225 -9.40 15.86 -3.31
N ILE A 226 -8.11 15.75 -3.01
CA ILE A 226 -7.45 16.51 -1.95
C ILE A 226 -6.41 17.45 -2.56
N LEU A 227 -6.20 18.60 -1.94
CA LEU A 227 -5.13 19.51 -2.26
C LEU A 227 -4.06 19.38 -1.18
N MET A 228 -2.82 19.10 -1.59
CA MET A 228 -1.67 18.94 -0.70
C MET A 228 -0.62 19.98 -1.06
N GLN A 229 -0.06 20.67 -0.07
CA GLN A 229 1.06 21.57 -0.27
C GLN A 229 2.27 20.79 -0.83
N ARG A 230 2.91 21.35 -1.87
CA ARG A 230 4.11 20.78 -2.48
C ARG A 230 5.26 20.86 -1.47
N ILE A 231 5.90 19.73 -1.21
CA ILE A 231 7.10 19.66 -0.39
C ILE A 231 8.25 20.28 -1.19
N ARG A 232 8.90 21.29 -0.61
CA ARG A 232 10.10 21.90 -1.20
C ARG A 232 11.31 21.09 -0.78
N SER A 233 11.89 20.36 -1.73
CA SER A 233 13.09 19.56 -1.50
C SER A 233 14.34 20.43 -1.59
N PRO A 234 15.48 20.00 -1.02
CA PRO A 234 16.76 20.68 -1.23
C PRO A 234 17.07 20.83 -2.73
N MET A 235 17.56 22.02 -3.11
CA MET A 235 18.01 22.33 -4.47
C MET A 235 19.53 22.13 -4.56
N ASP A 236 20.06 22.16 -5.79
CA ASP A 236 21.50 22.06 -6.09
C ASP A 236 22.13 20.72 -5.65
N VAL A 237 21.31 19.66 -5.57
CA VAL A 237 21.76 18.29 -5.30
C VAL A 237 21.87 17.56 -6.64
N TYR A 238 23.06 17.03 -6.96
CA TYR A 238 23.31 16.35 -8.22
C TYR A 238 23.55 14.85 -8.02
N GLY A 239 22.98 14.05 -8.92
CA GLY A 239 23.08 12.59 -8.88
C GLY A 239 23.36 12.01 -10.26
N MET A 240 23.85 10.77 -10.27
CA MET A 240 24.01 9.97 -11.49
C MET A 240 22.94 8.88 -11.52
N LEU A 241 21.97 9.01 -12.41
CA LEU A 241 20.86 8.09 -12.58
C LEU A 241 21.13 7.14 -13.75
N MET A 242 20.80 5.87 -13.57
CA MET A 242 20.94 4.85 -14.60
C MET A 242 19.58 4.22 -14.88
N SER A 243 19.16 4.26 -16.15
CA SER A 243 17.92 3.62 -16.62
C SER A 243 18.18 2.86 -17.92
N SER A 244 17.42 1.79 -18.15
CA SER A 244 17.54 0.97 -19.37
C SER A 244 17.17 1.74 -20.64
N SER A 245 16.25 2.70 -20.55
CA SER A 245 15.75 3.47 -21.69
C SER A 245 16.62 4.68 -22.05
N ARG A 246 17.26 5.33 -21.07
CA ARG A 246 18.02 6.58 -21.27
C ARG A 246 19.53 6.43 -21.03
N GLY A 247 19.99 5.27 -20.55
CA GLY A 247 21.38 5.08 -20.17
C GLY A 247 21.72 5.80 -18.87
N VAL A 248 22.89 6.43 -18.81
CA VAL A 248 23.39 7.17 -17.64
C VAL A 248 23.14 8.67 -17.84
N VAL A 249 22.49 9.29 -16.87
CA VAL A 249 22.17 10.73 -16.83
C VAL A 249 22.77 11.32 -15.56
N VAL A 250 23.44 12.47 -15.69
CA VAL A 250 23.90 13.26 -14.55
C VAL A 250 23.10 14.56 -14.56
N ASP A 251 22.30 14.78 -13.51
CA ASP A 251 21.40 15.93 -13.43
C ASP A 251 21.13 16.31 -11.97
N GLU A 252 20.42 17.43 -11.77
CA GLU A 252 19.86 17.80 -10.48
C GLU A 252 18.76 16.81 -10.09
N VAL A 253 18.81 16.33 -8.86
CA VAL A 253 17.94 15.27 -8.37
C VAL A 253 17.21 15.62 -7.08
N VAL A 254 16.07 14.97 -6.90
CA VAL A 254 15.30 14.96 -5.66
C VAL A 254 15.10 13.52 -5.20
N SER A 255 15.19 13.30 -3.89
CA SER A 255 15.04 11.98 -3.30
C SER A 255 13.87 11.90 -2.32
N GLU A 256 13.25 10.73 -2.25
CA GLU A 256 12.14 10.40 -1.35
C GLU A 256 12.53 9.22 -0.46
N LEU A 257 12.54 9.45 0.85
CA LEU A 257 12.79 8.43 1.86
C LEU A 257 11.46 7.79 2.29
N GLY A 258 11.35 6.47 2.08
CA GLY A 258 10.29 5.64 2.62
C GLY A 258 10.77 4.84 3.82
N ILE A 259 10.01 4.83 4.91
CA ILE A 259 10.29 3.99 6.08
C ILE A 259 9.28 2.83 6.09
N PHE A 260 9.78 1.60 6.14
CA PHE A 260 8.93 0.42 6.22
C PHE A 260 8.65 0.08 7.69
N GLY A 261 7.37 -0.08 8.01
CA GLY A 261 6.90 -0.53 9.32
C GLY A 261 6.12 -1.84 9.21
N GLY A 262 6.29 -2.72 10.18
CA GLY A 262 5.49 -3.93 10.37
C GLY A 262 4.69 -3.83 11.66
N CYS A 263 3.40 -4.11 11.60
CA CYS A 263 2.52 -4.13 12.76
C CYS A 263 1.64 -5.38 12.73
N LEU A 264 1.62 -6.12 13.83
CA LEU A 264 0.73 -7.24 14.08
C LEU A 264 -0.10 -6.94 15.31
N TRP A 265 -1.41 -7.12 15.22
CA TRP A 265 -2.33 -6.87 16.31
C TRP A 265 -3.45 -7.91 16.32
N GLU A 266 -4.06 -8.06 17.49
CA GLU A 266 -5.20 -8.94 17.73
C GLU A 266 -6.36 -8.14 18.29
N ARG A 267 -7.58 -8.49 17.85
CA ARG A 267 -8.79 -7.94 18.43
C ARG A 267 -9.13 -8.70 19.71
N LYS A 268 -9.29 -7.98 20.82
CA LYS A 268 -9.79 -8.53 22.08
C LYS A 268 -11.28 -8.30 22.23
N GLU A 269 -11.95 -9.25 22.89
CA GLU A 269 -13.27 -9.03 23.44
C GLU A 269 -13.14 -8.15 24.69
N SER A 270 -13.37 -6.85 24.52
CA SER A 270 -13.47 -5.89 25.62
C SER A 270 -14.64 -4.94 25.41
N SER A 271 -15.29 -4.57 26.51
CA SER A 271 -16.34 -3.55 26.54
C SER A 271 -15.77 -2.14 26.31
N SER A 272 -14.52 -1.88 26.66
CA SER A 272 -13.83 -0.60 26.48
C SER A 272 -13.20 -0.51 25.09
N GLU A 273 -13.48 0.56 24.33
CA GLU A 273 -12.98 0.69 22.95
C GLU A 273 -11.45 0.71 22.86
N GLY A 274 -10.77 1.30 23.86
CA GLY A 274 -9.31 1.39 23.92
C GLY A 274 -8.59 0.08 24.20
N GLU A 275 -9.28 -0.97 24.68
CA GLU A 275 -8.70 -2.28 24.98
C GLU A 275 -9.14 -3.36 23.99
N ARG A 276 -9.93 -3.01 22.98
CA ARG A 276 -10.38 -3.94 21.91
C ARG A 276 -9.26 -4.33 20.95
N CYS A 277 -8.10 -3.67 21.00
CA CYS A 277 -6.96 -3.97 20.15
C CYS A 277 -5.71 -4.17 21.02
N GLN A 278 -5.09 -5.34 20.91
CA GLN A 278 -3.77 -5.59 21.45
C GLN A 278 -2.75 -5.57 20.32
N VAL A 279 -1.81 -4.64 20.37
CA VAL A 279 -0.62 -4.67 19.51
C VAL A 279 0.30 -5.79 20.01
N ILE A 280 0.57 -6.77 19.15
CA ILE A 280 1.50 -7.88 19.40
C ILE A 280 2.91 -7.46 19.00
N GLU A 281 3.04 -6.85 17.83
CA GLU A 281 4.32 -6.38 17.29
C GLU A 281 4.10 -5.04 16.58
N ASN A 282 5.02 -4.10 16.76
CA ASN A 282 5.06 -2.85 16.02
C ASN A 282 6.50 -2.37 15.95
N ARG A 283 7.11 -2.44 14.77
CA ARG A 283 8.51 -2.07 14.57
C ARG A 283 8.79 -1.50 13.19
N VAL A 284 9.84 -0.70 13.11
CA VAL A 284 10.48 -0.34 11.83
C VAL A 284 11.23 -1.57 11.32
N VAL A 285 11.00 -1.94 10.07
CA VAL A 285 11.57 -3.14 9.44
C VAL A 285 12.56 -2.83 8.32
N GLY A 286 12.69 -1.57 7.93
CA GLY A 286 13.64 -1.13 6.93
C GLY A 286 13.29 0.23 6.34
N TRP A 287 13.88 0.53 5.20
CA TRP A 287 13.66 1.76 4.46
C TRP A 287 13.83 1.51 2.95
N SER A 288 13.30 2.43 2.15
CA SER A 288 13.61 2.57 0.73
C SER A 288 13.98 4.01 0.45
N PHE A 289 14.90 4.21 -0.49
CA PHE A 289 15.28 5.53 -0.94
C PHE A 289 15.18 5.55 -2.46
N LYS A 290 14.48 6.55 -2.98
CA LYS A 290 14.20 6.67 -4.42
C LYS A 290 14.62 8.06 -4.85
N THR A 291 15.30 8.16 -5.98
CA THR A 291 15.83 9.42 -6.50
C THR A 291 15.40 9.60 -7.94
N LYS A 292 15.07 10.84 -8.33
CA LYS A 292 14.66 11.21 -9.69
C LYS A 292 15.21 12.58 -10.07
N GLU A 293 15.17 12.89 -11.36
CA GLU A 293 15.42 14.24 -11.88
C GLU A 293 14.41 15.25 -11.31
N VAL A 294 14.86 16.47 -10.98
CA VAL A 294 13.98 17.53 -10.47
C VAL A 294 12.85 17.90 -11.45
N SER A 295 13.12 17.79 -12.75
CA SER A 295 12.17 18.07 -13.83
C SER A 295 11.03 17.05 -13.95
N VAL A 296 11.14 15.89 -13.28
CA VAL A 296 10.14 14.83 -13.34
C VAL A 296 9.19 14.95 -12.14
N ASP A 297 7.91 15.22 -12.39
CA ASP A 297 6.93 15.42 -11.31
C ASP A 297 6.55 14.12 -10.57
N GLU A 298 6.61 12.97 -11.23
CA GLU A 298 6.23 11.68 -10.64
C GLU A 298 7.41 10.96 -9.99
N MET A 299 7.20 10.32 -8.83
CA MET A 299 8.20 9.45 -8.20
C MET A 299 7.73 8.00 -8.28
N SER A 300 8.09 7.30 -9.36
CA SER A 300 7.83 5.87 -9.52
C SER A 300 8.97 5.18 -10.26
N VAL A 301 9.73 4.36 -9.54
CA VAL A 301 10.79 3.52 -10.12
C VAL A 301 10.20 2.49 -11.08
N VAL A 302 9.08 1.90 -10.66
CA VAL A 302 8.30 0.89 -11.39
C VAL A 302 7.82 1.42 -12.75
N LYS A 303 7.47 2.71 -12.86
CA LYS A 303 7.08 3.35 -14.13
C LYS A 303 8.25 3.98 -14.91
N GLY A 304 9.48 3.85 -14.40
CA GLY A 304 10.69 4.39 -15.04
C GLY A 304 10.95 5.88 -14.82
N TYR A 305 10.26 6.50 -13.86
CA TYR A 305 10.41 7.92 -13.53
C TYR A 305 11.48 8.21 -12.46
N GLY A 306 12.12 7.18 -11.92
CA GLY A 306 13.19 7.32 -10.92
C GLY A 306 13.99 6.04 -10.75
N CYS A 307 15.01 6.10 -9.91
CA CYS A 307 15.90 4.99 -9.58
C CYS A 307 15.80 4.66 -8.09
N PHE A 308 16.08 3.39 -7.74
CA PHE A 308 16.41 3.06 -6.35
C PHE A 308 17.78 3.63 -5.99
N ASP A 309 17.92 4.04 -4.75
CA ASP A 309 19.09 4.75 -4.24
C ASP A 309 19.32 4.35 -2.76
N THR A 310 20.41 4.83 -2.16
CA THR A 310 20.75 4.62 -0.76
C THR A 310 21.12 5.96 -0.11
N PRO A 311 20.58 6.28 1.08
CA PRO A 311 20.89 7.54 1.73
C PRO A 311 22.34 7.52 2.25
N PHE A 312 23.07 8.61 1.98
CA PHE A 312 24.35 8.88 2.63
C PHE A 312 24.10 9.78 3.84
N LEU A 313 24.33 9.22 5.04
CA LEU A 313 24.18 9.99 6.28
C LEU A 313 25.36 10.95 6.44
N VAL A 314 25.03 12.21 6.70
CA VAL A 314 25.99 13.29 6.97
C VAL A 314 25.73 13.84 8.37
N ASP A 315 26.78 14.37 9.01
CA ASP A 315 26.74 14.98 10.34
C ASP A 315 26.18 16.42 10.33
#